data_AF-A0A967GLV8-F1
#
_entry.id   AF-A0A967GLV8-F1
#
_cell.length_a   1.000
_cell.length_b   1.000
_cell.length_c   1.000
_cell.angle_alpha   90.00
_cell.angle_beta   90.00
_cell.angle_gamma   90.00
#
_symmetry.space_group_name_H-M   'P 1'
#
loop_
_entity.id
_entity.type
_entity.pdbx_description
1 polymer ?
#
loop_
_entity_poly.entity_id
_entity_poly.type
_entity_poly.pdbx_seq_one_letter_code
_entity_poly.pdbx_strand_id
1 'polypeptide(L)' 'GRGLSWLPVTTRLGLGAKLARVAAMCAPRRREVALRNLRIAFPDWSEAKRVQTFEESCRHLGRGMV' A
#
# COMPACT_ATOMS: atom_id res chain seq x y z
N GLY A 1 -11.08 6.89 -23.95
CA GLY A 1 -11.08 5.57 -23.30
C GLY A 1 -12.24 5.49 -22.33
N ARG A 2 -13.23 4.62 -22.57
CA ARG A 2 -14.41 4.44 -21.70
C ARG A 2 -14.07 3.51 -20.54
N GLY A 3 -13.19 3.95 -19.64
CA GLY A 3 -12.93 3.27 -18.38
C GLY A 3 -13.63 4.03 -17.26
N LEU A 4 -14.55 3.38 -16.55
CA LEU A 4 -15.24 3.87 -15.34
C LEU A 4 -16.38 4.91 -15.46
N SER A 5 -16.67 5.50 -16.62
CA SER A 5 -17.75 6.51 -16.73
C SER A 5 -19.17 5.98 -16.53
N TRP A 6 -19.37 4.66 -16.62
CA TRP A 6 -20.67 3.99 -16.38
C TRP A 6 -20.90 3.59 -14.92
N LEU A 7 -19.90 3.75 -14.04
CA LEU A 7 -20.04 3.39 -12.62
C LEU A 7 -20.78 4.50 -11.84
N PRO A 8 -21.72 4.11 -10.95
CA PRO A 8 -22.39 5.04 -10.05
C PRO A 8 -21.38 5.97 -9.34
N VAL A 9 -21.74 7.24 -9.16
CA VAL A 9 -20.86 8.26 -8.56
C VAL A 9 -20.30 7.78 -7.21
N THR A 10 -21.12 7.10 -6.41
CA THR A 10 -20.74 6.52 -5.12
C THR A 10 -19.64 5.46 -5.23
N THR A 11 -19.71 4.59 -6.26
CA THR A 11 -18.70 3.56 -6.50
C THR A 11 -17.36 4.15 -6.95
N ARG A 12 -17.37 5.21 -7.78
CA ARG A 12 -16.15 5.94 -8.16
C ARG A 12 -15.51 6.65 -6.97
N LEU A 13 -16.30 7.29 -6.12
CA LEU A 13 -15.82 7.92 -4.89
C LEU A 13 -15.25 6.90 -3.90
N GLY A 14 -15.90 5.74 -3.77
CA GLY A 14 -15.41 4.63 -2.93
C GLY A 14 -14.07 4.07 -3.42
N LEU A 15 -13.92 3.85 -4.73
CA LEU A 15 -12.65 3.42 -5.33
C LEU A 15 -11.55 4.47 -5.17
N GLY A 16 -11.86 5.75 -5.41
CA GLY A 16 -10.93 6.85 -5.20
C GLY A 16 -10.47 6.97 -3.74
N ALA A 17 -11.38 6.84 -2.78
CA ALA A 17 -11.07 6.89 -1.35
C ALA A 17 -10.21 5.70 -0.89
N LYS A 18 -10.51 4.49 -1.37
CA LYS A 18 -9.68 3.30 -1.09
C LYS A 18 -8.27 3.44 -1.67
N LEU A 19 -8.16 3.88 -2.93
CA LEU A 19 -6.86 4.13 -3.57
C LEU A 19 -6.05 5.22 -2.85
N ALA A 20 -6.70 6.32 -2.47
CA ALA A 20 -6.06 7.39 -1.70
C ALA A 20 -5.57 6.90 -0.33
N ARG A 21 -6.33 6.01 0.33
CA ARG A 21 -5.93 5.40 1.60
C ARG A 21 -4.72 4.47 1.44
N VAL A 22 -4.68 3.64 0.40
CA VAL A 22 -3.51 2.79 0.10
C VAL A 22 -2.30 3.64 -0.23
N ALA A 23 -2.45 4.66 -1.08
CA ALA A 23 -1.37 5.58 -1.41
C ALA A 23 -0.83 6.30 -0.16
N ALA A 24 -1.71 6.73 0.73
CA ALA A 24 -1.33 7.33 2.01
C ALA A 24 -0.62 6.34 2.95
N MET A 25 -0.94 5.03 2.89
CA MET A 25 -0.22 3.97 3.60
C MET A 25 1.17 3.72 3.03
N CYS A 26 1.32 3.81 1.70
CA CYS A 26 2.59 3.62 1.00
C CYS A 26 3.46 4.88 0.95
N ALA A 27 3.05 5.98 1.58
CA ALA A 27 3.77 7.25 1.55
C ALA A 27 5.22 7.10 2.07
N PRO A 28 6.19 7.89 1.55
CA PRO A 28 7.62 7.78 1.89
C PRO A 28 7.89 7.79 3.40
N ARG A 29 7.17 8.63 4.14
CA ARG A 29 7.27 8.73 5.60
C ARG A 29 6.86 7.45 6.34
N ARG A 30 5.90 6.69 5.79
CA ARG A 30 5.47 5.41 6.38
C ARG A 30 6.41 4.26 6.00
N ARG A 31 7.06 4.34 4.84
CA ARG A 31 8.13 3.41 4.44
C ARG A 31 9.26 3.40 5.46
N GLU A 32 9.73 4.57 5.89
CA GLU A 32 10.80 4.67 6.89
C GLU A 32 10.43 4.02 8.22
N VAL A 33 9.23 4.30 8.72
CA VAL A 33 8.72 3.70 9.96
C VAL A 33 8.57 2.18 9.83
N ALA A 34 8.01 1.71 8.72
CA ALA A 34 7.84 0.28 8.46
C ALA A 34 9.19 -0.44 8.35
N LEU A 35 10.17 0.14 7.64
CA LEU A 35 11.51 -0.43 7.55
C LEU A 35 12.22 -0.42 8.91
N ARG A 36 12.06 0.63 9.71
CA ARG A 36 12.58 0.65 11.10
C ARG A 36 11.96 -0.46 11.94
N ASN A 37 10.65 -0.65 11.84
CA ASN A 37 9.97 -1.74 12.55
C ASN A 37 10.45 -3.11 12.07
N LEU A 38 10.67 -3.30 10.76
CA LEU A 38 11.23 -4.54 10.22
C LEU A 38 12.69 -4.77 10.66
N ARG A 39 13.49 -3.72 10.86
CA ARG A 39 14.84 -3.84 11.43
C ARG A 39 14.80 -4.32 12.88
N ILE A 40 13.84 -3.82 13.67
CA ILE A 40 13.66 -4.21 15.07
C ILE A 40 13.13 -5.65 15.16
N ALA A 41 12.10 -5.98 14.39
CA ALA A 41 11.44 -7.29 14.44
C ALA A 41 12.26 -8.41 13.76
N PHE A 42 13.06 -8.07 12.76
CA PHE A 42 13.86 -9.01 11.97
C PHE A 42 15.30 -8.51 11.81
N PRO A 43 16.11 -8.56 12.88
CA PRO A 43 17.48 -8.06 12.87
C PRO A 43 18.39 -8.82 11.89
N ASP A 44 18.17 -10.12 11.72
CA ASP A 44 19.01 -10.98 10.86
C ASP A 44 18.72 -10.85 9.35
N TRP A 45 17.70 -10.07 8.99
CA TRP A 45 17.36 -9.88 7.58
C TRP A 45 18.30 -8.89 6.91
N SER A 46 18.62 -9.14 5.64
CA SER A 46 19.25 -8.13 4.81
C SER A 46 18.29 -6.95 4.57
N GLU A 47 18.85 -5.78 4.30
CA GLU A 47 18.05 -4.59 4.02
C GLU A 47 17.17 -4.80 2.77
N ALA A 48 17.69 -5.50 1.75
CA ALA A 48 16.94 -5.86 0.55
C ALA A 48 15.69 -6.70 0.88
N LYS A 49 15.82 -7.68 1.78
CA LYS A 49 14.69 -8.52 2.21
C LYS A 49 13.62 -7.69 2.93
N ARG A 50 14.01 -6.76 3.81
CA ARG A 50 13.06 -5.86 4.49
C ARG A 50 12.29 -4.98 3.50
N VAL A 51 12.99 -4.42 2.51
CA VAL A 51 12.36 -3.61 1.45
C VAL A 51 11.37 -4.47 0.64
N GLN A 52 11.79 -5.65 0.21
CA GLN A 52 10.93 -6.57 -0.54
C GLN A 52 9.66 -6.94 0.25
N THR A 53 9.79 -7.28 1.53
CA THR A 53 8.66 -7.62 2.40
C THR A 53 7.71 -6.44 2.60
N PHE A 54 8.24 -5.22 2.76
CA PHE A 54 7.42 -4.01 2.83
C PHE A 54 6.62 -3.81 1.53
N GLU A 55 7.27 -3.90 0.37
CA GLU A 55 6.60 -3.74 -0.92
C GLU A 55 5.53 -4.81 -1.16
N GLU A 56 5.79 -6.05 -0.75
CA GLU A 56 4.82 -7.14 -0.83
C GLU A 56 3.62 -6.92 0.09
N SER A 57 3.86 -6.42 1.31
CA SER A 57 2.79 -6.04 2.23
C SER A 57 1.91 -4.92 1.65
N CYS A 58 2.52 -3.92 1.01
CA CYS A 58 1.81 -2.86 0.30
C CYS A 58 0.97 -3.39 -0.87
N ARG A 59 1.50 -4.35 -1.64
CA ARG A 59 0.73 -5.02 -2.72
C ARG A 59 -0.45 -5.82 -2.18
N HIS A 60 -0.29 -6.53 -1.06
CA HIS A 60 -1.38 -7.28 -0.42
C HIS A 60 -2.46 -6.36 0.16
N LEU A 61 -2.07 -5.23 0.76
CA LEU A 61 -3.03 -4.20 1.20
C LEU A 61 -3.86 -3.66 0.02
N GLY A 62 -3.23 -3.45 -1.14
CA GLY A 62 -3.95 -3.07 -2.36
C GLY A 62 -4.96 -4.12 -2.82
N ARG A 63 -4.62 -5.42 -2.70
CA ARG A 63 -5.49 -6.54 -3.10
C ARG A 63 -6.66 -6.79 -2.15
N GLY A 64 -6.45 -6.64 -0.83
CA GLY A 64 -7.50 -6.84 0.18
C GLY A 64 -8.54 -5.70 0.25
N MET A 65 -8.33 -4.61 -0.50
CA MET A 65 -9.27 -3.49 -0.57
C MET A 65 -10.19 -3.51 -1.78
N VAL A 66 -9.97 -4.39 -2.78
CA VAL A 66 -10.84 -4.48 -3.96
C VAL A 66 -12.14 -5.19 -3.62
#